data_AF-A0A6P5GYS2-F1
#
_entry.id   AF-A0A6P5GYS2-F1
#
_cell.length_a   1.000
_cell.length_b   1.000
_cell.length_c   1.000
_cell.angle_alpha   90.00
_cell.angle_beta   90.00
_cell.angle_gamma   90.00
#
_symmetry.space_group_name_H-M   'P 1'
#
loop_
_entity.id
_entity.type
_entity.pdbx_description
1 polymer ?
#
loop_
_entity_poly.entity_id
_entity_poly.type
_entity_poly.pdbx_seq_one_letter_code
_entity_poly.pdbx_strand_id
1 'polypeptide(L)'
;MERKVVVVCGVVGFLGLLSAALGFAAEGTRVKASDVQTTGADQCIYPRSPALVLGLASAVALMMAQAIINTVAGCICCKKHPHPSGTNWTVGLISFIVSWVTFIIAFLLLLTGAALNDQRGEESMYFGSFCYVVKPGVFSGGAVLALASVALGIVYYVALSSSKINSEPVWGPQQIQNHGIAMGQPVIPPQSTQPVFVHEDTYNRQQFP
;
A
#
# COMPACT_ATOMS: atom_id res chain seq x y z
N MET A 1 -12.78 -4.70 14.53
CA MET A 1 -11.93 -4.36 13.37
C MET A 1 -11.66 -2.86 13.28
N GLU A 2 -12.66 -2.03 13.56
CA GLU A 2 -12.62 -0.56 13.48
C GLU A 2 -11.49 0.09 14.29
N ARG A 3 -11.27 -0.31 15.55
CA ARG A 3 -10.18 0.25 16.38
C ARG A 3 -8.80 0.08 15.74
N LYS A 4 -8.53 -1.06 15.08
CA LYS A 4 -7.25 -1.30 14.39
C LYS A 4 -7.10 -0.38 13.18
N VAL A 5 -8.18 -0.20 12.41
CA VAL A 5 -8.19 0.69 11.24
C VAL A 5 -7.89 2.12 11.66
N VAL A 6 -8.59 2.63 12.69
CA VAL A 6 -8.39 3.98 13.21
C VAL A 6 -6.95 4.19 13.71
N VAL A 7 -6.40 3.24 14.47
CA VAL A 7 -5.02 3.33 14.98
C VAL A 7 -4.01 3.36 13.83
N VAL A 8 -4.14 2.47 12.85
CA VAL A 8 -3.23 2.42 11.69
C VAL A 8 -3.31 3.73 10.89
N CYS A 9 -4.52 4.17 10.54
CA CYS A 9 -4.71 5.43 9.81
C CYS A 9 -4.17 6.63 10.58
N GLY A 10 -4.34 6.66 11.90
CA GLY A 10 -3.81 7.71 12.77
C GLY A 10 -2.28 7.75 12.77
N VAL A 11 -1.62 6.60 12.98
CA VAL A 11 -0.14 6.51 12.98
C VAL A 11 0.42 6.88 11.61
N VAL A 12 -0.12 6.30 10.54
CA VAL A 12 0.32 6.55 9.16
C VAL A 12 0.07 8.01 8.76
N GLY A 13 -1.09 8.56 9.10
CA GLY A 13 -1.42 9.97 8.86
C GLY A 13 -0.48 10.92 9.59
N PHE A 14 -0.15 10.63 10.85
CA PHE A 14 0.83 11.39 11.62
C PHE A 14 2.22 11.35 10.97
N LEU A 15 2.69 10.17 10.55
CA LEU A 15 3.97 10.03 9.84
C LEU A 15 3.99 10.79 8.51
N GLY A 16 2.89 10.76 7.75
CA GLY A 16 2.73 11.53 6.52
C GLY A 16 2.78 13.04 6.76
N LEU A 17 2.07 13.53 7.78
CA LEU A 17 2.10 14.94 8.16
C LEU A 17 3.49 15.36 8.65
N LEU A 18 4.15 14.53 9.46
CA LEU A 18 5.52 14.74 9.91
C LEU A 18 6.48 14.81 8.72
N SER A 19 6.38 13.87 7.79
CA SER A 19 7.17 13.86 6.56
C SER A 19 6.98 15.15 5.76
N ALA A 20 5.74 15.59 5.56
CA ALA A 20 5.44 16.82 4.84
C ALA A 20 5.98 18.07 5.55
N ALA A 21 5.79 18.17 6.87
CA ALA A 21 6.31 19.28 7.67
C ALA A 21 7.84 19.37 7.59
N LEU A 22 8.53 18.23 7.72
CA LEU A 22 9.99 18.14 7.57
C LEU A 22 10.43 18.48 6.14
N GLY A 23 9.68 18.06 5.13
CA GLY A 23 9.95 18.39 3.72
C GLY A 23 9.79 19.88 3.43
N PHE A 24 8.74 20.53 3.91
CA PHE A 24 8.59 21.99 3.80
C PHE A 24 9.65 22.74 4.61
N ALA A 25 10.03 22.25 5.79
CA ALA A 25 11.12 22.82 6.56
C ALA A 25 12.47 22.67 5.83
N ALA A 26 12.72 21.53 5.18
CA ALA A 26 13.90 21.32 4.33
C ALA A 26 13.89 22.29 3.14
N GLU A 27 12.75 22.50 2.48
CA GLU A 27 12.61 23.50 1.40
C GLU A 27 12.97 24.91 1.90
N GLY A 28 12.49 25.29 3.09
CA GLY A 28 12.73 26.61 3.68
C GLY A 28 14.18 26.84 4.14
N THR A 29 14.89 25.75 4.45
CA THR A 29 16.27 25.80 4.98
C THR A 29 17.33 25.36 3.96
N ARG A 30 16.93 25.00 2.72
CA ARG A 30 17.85 24.60 1.67
C ARG A 30 18.84 25.71 1.34
N VAL A 31 20.04 25.32 0.91
CA VAL A 31 21.01 26.27 0.36
C VAL A 31 20.46 26.89 -0.92
N LYS A 32 20.52 28.21 -1.05
CA LYS A 32 20.14 28.93 -2.27
C LYS A 32 21.38 29.38 -3.03
N ALA A 33 21.21 29.68 -4.33
CA ALA A 33 22.29 30.20 -5.16
C ALA A 33 22.86 31.54 -4.63
N SER A 34 22.06 32.33 -3.91
CA SER A 34 22.51 33.54 -3.22
C SER A 34 23.47 33.28 -2.07
N ASP A 35 23.44 32.08 -1.50
CA ASP A 35 24.16 31.74 -0.28
C ASP A 35 25.51 31.07 -0.58
N VAL A 36 25.76 30.75 -1.87
CA VAL A 36 27.01 30.15 -2.33
C VAL A 36 28.05 31.24 -2.54
N GLN A 37 29.21 31.07 -1.89
CA GLN A 37 30.37 31.94 -2.06
C GLN A 37 31.30 31.32 -3.11
N THR A 38 31.70 32.10 -4.12
CA THR A 38 32.68 31.67 -5.12
C THR A 38 34.03 32.28 -4.79
N THR A 39 34.98 31.47 -4.31
CA THR A 39 36.37 31.89 -4.07
C THR A 39 37.22 31.52 -5.27
N GLY A 40 37.67 32.53 -6.04
CA GLY A 40 38.48 32.32 -7.24
C GLY A 40 37.72 31.61 -8.38
N ALA A 41 38.45 31.20 -9.41
CA ALA A 41 37.85 30.74 -10.67
C ALA A 41 37.15 29.37 -10.63
N ASP A 42 37.32 28.55 -9.58
CA ASP A 42 36.87 27.14 -9.62
C ASP A 42 36.38 26.54 -8.27
N GLN A 43 36.22 27.32 -7.19
CA GLN A 43 35.79 26.78 -5.89
C GLN A 43 34.48 27.37 -5.39
N CYS A 44 33.51 26.50 -5.12
CA CYS A 44 32.21 26.83 -4.54
C CYS A 44 32.19 26.45 -3.06
N ILE A 45 31.98 27.43 -2.18
CA ILE A 45 31.81 27.21 -0.75
C ILE A 45 30.33 27.23 -0.43
N TYR A 46 29.85 26.12 0.13
CA TYR A 46 28.45 25.94 0.51
C TYR A 46 28.29 26.16 2.03
N PRO A 47 27.30 26.96 2.47
CA PRO A 47 27.03 27.14 3.89
C PRO A 47 26.42 25.87 4.47
N ARG A 48 26.62 25.66 5.78
CA ARG A 48 25.91 24.58 6.48
C ARG A 48 24.41 24.84 6.47
N SER A 49 23.65 23.83 6.06
CA SER A 49 22.19 23.87 6.04
C SER A 49 21.61 22.62 6.73
N PRO A 50 20.57 22.76 7.56
CA PRO A 50 19.88 21.62 8.16
C PRO A 50 18.99 20.86 7.16
N ALA A 51 18.84 21.32 5.92
CA ALA A 51 17.95 20.71 4.93
C ALA A 51 18.34 19.28 4.57
N LEU A 52 19.63 18.91 4.67
CA LEU A 52 20.08 17.52 4.57
C LEU A 52 19.34 16.63 5.57
N VAL A 53 19.45 16.95 6.85
CA VAL A 53 18.93 16.13 7.95
C VAL A 53 17.40 16.14 7.91
N LEU A 54 16.79 17.30 7.65
CA LEU A 54 15.34 17.44 7.54
C LEU A 54 14.79 16.65 6.33
N GLY A 55 15.49 16.68 5.20
CA GLY A 55 15.14 15.92 3.99
C GLY A 55 15.23 14.41 4.20
N LEU A 56 16.32 13.93 4.81
CA LEU A 56 16.48 12.52 5.17
C LEU A 56 15.43 12.07 6.18
N ALA A 57 15.18 12.86 7.23
CA ALA A 57 14.15 12.55 8.23
C ALA A 57 12.75 12.51 7.60
N SER A 58 12.46 13.42 6.67
CA SER A 58 11.22 13.43 5.87
C SER A 58 11.07 12.15 5.05
N ALA A 59 12.13 11.72 4.35
CA ALA A 59 12.13 10.50 3.54
C ALA A 59 11.95 9.24 4.40
N VAL A 60 12.59 9.17 5.57
CA VAL A 60 12.45 8.05 6.52
C VAL A 60 11.03 7.98 7.09
N ALA A 61 10.43 9.12 7.47
CA ALA A 61 9.06 9.17 7.94
C ALA A 61 8.06 8.67 6.88
N LEU A 62 8.24 9.08 5.61
CA LEU A 62 7.44 8.61 4.49
C LEU A 62 7.62 7.10 4.24
N MET A 63 8.86 6.61 4.27
CA MET A 63 9.17 5.19 4.13
C MET A 63 8.49 4.35 5.23
N MET A 64 8.53 4.82 6.48
CA MET A 64 7.82 4.15 7.58
C MET A 64 6.31 4.12 7.36
N ALA A 65 5.70 5.23 6.94
CA ALA A 65 4.28 5.28 6.63
C ALA A 65 3.90 4.26 5.55
N GLN A 66 4.68 4.21 4.46
CA GLN A 66 4.47 3.28 3.35
C GLN A 66 4.69 1.82 3.78
N ALA A 67 5.72 1.53 4.58
CA ALA A 67 5.99 0.19 5.09
C ALA A 67 4.88 -0.31 6.01
N ILE A 68 4.37 0.55 6.91
CA ILE A 68 3.25 0.20 7.80
C ILE A 68 2.01 -0.15 6.98
N ILE A 69 1.60 0.67 6.01
CA ILE A 69 0.44 0.39 5.16
C ILE A 69 0.60 -0.96 4.43
N ASN A 70 1.76 -1.21 3.83
CA ASN A 70 1.98 -2.44 3.06
C ASN A 70 2.00 -3.69 3.95
N THR A 71 2.59 -3.61 5.15
CA THR A 71 2.64 -4.73 6.10
C THR A 71 1.26 -5.06 6.68
N VAL A 72 0.47 -4.04 7.06
CA VAL A 72 -0.86 -4.25 7.66
C VAL A 72 -1.95 -4.56 6.64
N ALA A 73 -1.85 -4.03 5.42
CA ALA A 73 -2.77 -4.36 4.33
C ALA A 73 -2.52 -5.78 3.77
N GLY A 74 -1.26 -6.23 3.79
CA GLY A 74 -0.79 -7.48 3.19
C GLY A 74 -0.63 -7.36 1.66
N CYS A 75 0.19 -8.24 1.08
CA CYS A 75 0.39 -8.29 -0.37
C CYS A 75 -0.90 -8.73 -1.08
N ILE A 76 -1.32 -7.96 -2.09
CA ILE A 76 -2.42 -8.31 -3.01
C ILE A 76 -2.16 -9.70 -3.63
N CYS A 77 -0.89 -10.01 -3.94
CA CYS A 77 -0.44 -11.25 -4.58
C CYS A 77 -0.70 -12.52 -3.75
N CYS A 78 -0.77 -12.41 -2.42
CA CYS A 78 -0.95 -13.56 -1.53
C CYS A 78 -2.42 -13.77 -1.16
N LYS A 79 -3.31 -12.84 -1.52
CA LYS A 79 -4.75 -12.98 -1.29
C LYS A 79 -5.40 -13.62 -2.53
N LYS A 80 -5.74 -14.90 -2.40
CA LYS A 80 -6.57 -15.62 -3.37
C LYS A 80 -7.99 -15.06 -3.31
N HIS A 81 -8.25 -13.95 -4.01
CA HIS A 81 -9.59 -13.38 -4.10
C HIS A 81 -10.38 -14.16 -5.17
N PRO A 82 -11.45 -14.87 -4.81
CA PRO A 82 -12.42 -15.34 -5.79
C PRO A 82 -13.21 -14.10 -6.23
N HIS A 83 -12.85 -13.56 -7.40
CA HIS A 83 -13.51 -12.45 -8.10
C HIS A 83 -14.10 -11.31 -7.22
N PRO A 84 -13.33 -10.23 -6.96
CA PRO A 84 -13.87 -9.06 -6.28
C PRO A 84 -14.54 -8.13 -7.31
N SER A 85 -15.80 -8.38 -7.65
CA SER A 85 -16.62 -7.53 -8.53
C SER A 85 -17.20 -6.29 -7.82
N GLY A 86 -16.56 -5.81 -6.75
CA GLY A 86 -17.03 -4.67 -5.95
C GLY A 86 -16.26 -3.39 -6.23
N THR A 87 -16.98 -2.26 -6.39
CA THR A 87 -16.43 -0.90 -6.59
C THR A 87 -15.30 -0.56 -5.61
N ASN A 88 -15.40 -0.99 -4.35
CA ASN A 88 -14.39 -0.74 -3.31
C ASN A 88 -13.05 -1.41 -3.61
N TRP A 89 -13.05 -2.59 -4.23
CA TRP A 89 -11.82 -3.27 -4.62
C TRP A 89 -11.09 -2.52 -5.73
N THR A 90 -11.81 -2.10 -6.76
CA THR A 90 -11.24 -1.31 -7.86
C THR A 90 -10.65 0.01 -7.37
N VAL A 91 -11.36 0.72 -6.49
CA VAL A 91 -10.85 1.94 -5.84
C VAL A 91 -9.60 1.65 -5.01
N GLY A 92 -9.59 0.54 -4.26
CA GLY A 92 -8.42 0.08 -3.51
C GLY A 92 -7.21 -0.20 -4.41
N LEU A 93 -7.42 -0.89 -5.53
CA LEU A 93 -6.34 -1.23 -6.47
C LEU A 93 -5.74 0.02 -7.14
N ILE A 94 -6.58 0.93 -7.60
CA ILE A 94 -6.13 2.19 -8.24
C ILE A 94 -5.37 3.03 -7.20
N SER A 95 -5.93 3.20 -6.00
CA SER A 95 -5.27 3.96 -4.93
C SER A 95 -3.93 3.34 -4.52
N PHE A 96 -3.82 2.00 -4.48
CA PHE A 96 -2.57 1.31 -4.26
C PHE A 96 -1.51 1.66 -5.32
N ILE A 97 -1.83 1.53 -6.61
CA ILE A 97 -0.89 1.81 -7.70
C ILE A 97 -0.42 3.26 -7.66
N VAL A 98 -1.36 4.21 -7.53
CA VAL A 98 -1.03 5.64 -7.49
C VAL A 98 -0.25 6.00 -6.22
N SER A 99 -0.55 5.38 -5.07
CA SER A 99 0.21 5.58 -3.83
C SER A 99 1.68 5.18 -3.98
N TRP A 100 1.96 4.09 -4.70
CA TRP A 100 3.33 3.62 -4.97
C TRP A 100 4.09 4.55 -5.92
N VAL A 101 3.44 4.97 -7.00
CA VAL A 101 4.07 5.91 -7.96
C VAL A 101 4.39 7.23 -7.26
N THR A 102 3.43 7.79 -6.53
CA THR A 102 3.65 9.03 -5.76
C THR A 102 4.68 8.87 -4.66
N PHE A 103 4.71 7.73 -3.97
CA PHE A 103 5.74 7.39 -2.97
C PHE A 103 7.14 7.41 -3.57
N ILE A 104 7.36 6.69 -4.69
CA ILE A 104 8.68 6.61 -5.34
C ILE A 104 9.15 7.99 -5.75
N ILE A 105 8.29 8.78 -6.39
CA ILE A 105 8.64 10.13 -6.83
C ILE A 105 8.95 11.01 -5.62
N ALA A 106 8.09 11.02 -4.60
CA ALA A 106 8.31 11.80 -3.37
C ALA A 106 9.62 11.43 -2.68
N PHE A 107 9.87 10.13 -2.51
CA PHE A 107 11.08 9.61 -1.86
C PHE A 107 12.34 10.01 -2.62
N LEU A 108 12.35 9.89 -3.94
CA LEU A 108 13.48 10.31 -4.78
C LEU A 108 13.69 11.82 -4.74
N LEU A 109 12.64 12.64 -4.75
CA LEU A 109 12.75 14.09 -4.62
C LEU A 109 13.35 14.49 -3.27
N LEU A 110 12.88 13.88 -2.17
CA LEU A 110 13.39 14.14 -0.82
C LEU A 110 14.85 13.72 -0.67
N LEU A 111 15.22 12.53 -1.17
CA LEU A 111 16.60 12.06 -1.13
C LEU A 111 17.53 12.87 -2.03
N THR A 112 17.09 13.22 -3.24
CA THR A 112 17.89 14.02 -4.16
C THR A 112 18.09 15.42 -3.61
N GLY A 113 17.04 16.04 -3.05
CA GLY A 113 17.13 17.32 -2.35
C GLY A 113 18.11 17.23 -1.18
N ALA A 114 18.04 16.15 -0.38
CA ALA A 114 18.95 15.95 0.74
C ALA A 114 20.39 15.75 0.29
N ALA A 115 20.64 14.88 -0.70
CA ALA A 115 21.97 14.56 -1.22
C ALA A 115 22.66 15.79 -1.84
N LEU A 116 21.90 16.60 -2.58
CA LEU A 116 22.38 17.87 -3.12
C LEU A 116 22.66 18.92 -2.03
N ASN A 117 22.20 18.68 -0.81
CA ASN A 117 22.44 19.52 0.36
C ASN A 117 23.40 18.85 1.37
N ASP A 118 24.00 17.68 1.04
CA ASP A 118 25.03 16.96 1.84
C ASP A 118 26.44 17.51 1.61
N GLN A 119 26.59 18.73 1.08
CA GLN A 119 27.90 19.30 0.78
C GLN A 119 28.62 19.70 2.07
N ARG A 120 29.19 18.66 2.70
CA ARG A 120 30.21 18.68 3.72
C ARG A 120 31.42 19.38 3.13
N GLY A 121 31.53 20.69 3.34
CA GLY A 121 32.78 21.39 3.56
C GLY A 121 33.77 21.51 2.40
N GLU A 122 34.08 20.48 1.63
CA GLU A 122 35.25 20.46 0.76
C GLU A 122 35.00 19.50 -0.43
N GLU A 123 35.30 20.00 -1.63
CA GLU A 123 35.41 19.26 -2.90
C GLU A 123 34.11 18.69 -3.52
N SER A 124 33.89 18.68 -4.83
CA SER A 124 34.68 19.03 -6.00
C SER A 124 33.68 19.23 -7.15
N MET A 125 34.04 20.08 -8.13
CA MET A 125 33.35 20.17 -9.41
C MET A 125 33.16 18.79 -10.04
N TYR A 126 31.96 18.20 -9.91
CA TYR A 126 31.65 16.96 -10.63
C TYR A 126 30.98 17.19 -11.98
N PHE A 127 30.48 18.39 -12.28
CA PHE A 127 29.85 18.69 -13.58
C PHE A 127 29.95 20.17 -13.96
N GLY A 128 31.05 20.52 -14.64
CA GLY A 128 31.19 21.82 -15.29
C GLY A 128 31.47 22.98 -14.33
N SER A 129 31.90 24.08 -14.91
CA SER A 129 32.39 25.30 -14.28
C SER A 129 31.34 26.12 -13.49
N PHE A 130 30.28 25.48 -12.97
CA PHE A 130 29.16 26.14 -12.31
C PHE A 130 28.76 25.46 -11.00
N CYS A 131 28.58 26.25 -9.94
CA CYS A 131 28.07 25.78 -8.65
C CYS A 131 26.62 25.32 -8.79
N TYR A 132 26.35 24.03 -8.61
CA TYR A 132 24.99 23.48 -8.67
C TYR A 132 24.26 23.65 -7.33
N VAL A 133 22.98 24.02 -7.37
CA VAL A 133 22.12 24.21 -6.20
C VAL A 133 20.74 23.60 -6.47
N VAL A 134 20.11 23.04 -5.43
CA VAL A 134 18.75 22.49 -5.49
C VAL A 134 17.76 23.53 -6.01
N LYS A 135 17.04 23.17 -7.07
CA LYS A 135 16.00 24.04 -7.65
C LYS A 135 14.88 24.27 -6.62
N PRO A 136 14.32 25.50 -6.51
CA PRO A 136 13.08 25.71 -5.77
C PRO A 136 12.01 24.71 -6.19
N GLY A 137 11.33 24.14 -5.21
CA GLY A 137 10.19 23.25 -5.42
C GLY A 137 10.50 21.77 -5.26
N VAL A 138 11.76 21.36 -5.13
CA VAL A 138 12.12 19.93 -5.04
C VAL A 138 11.61 19.33 -3.73
N PHE A 139 11.90 19.96 -2.59
CA PHE A 139 11.44 19.42 -1.30
C PHE A 139 9.94 19.67 -1.09
N SER A 140 9.41 20.83 -1.52
CA SER A 140 7.96 21.08 -1.41
C SER A 140 7.14 20.16 -2.31
N GLY A 141 7.62 19.88 -3.53
CA GLY A 141 7.02 18.87 -4.42
C GLY A 141 7.06 17.48 -3.80
N GLY A 142 8.20 17.09 -3.21
CA GLY A 142 8.34 15.86 -2.44
C GLY A 142 7.36 15.78 -1.27
N ALA A 143 7.18 16.87 -0.50
CA ALA A 143 6.27 16.95 0.63
C ALA A 143 4.79 16.81 0.21
N VAL A 144 4.37 17.47 -0.87
CA VAL A 144 3.00 17.35 -1.40
C VAL A 144 2.72 15.95 -1.92
N LEU A 145 3.67 15.35 -2.66
CA LEU A 145 3.54 13.98 -3.14
C LEU A 145 3.57 12.96 -1.99
N ALA A 146 4.29 13.24 -0.90
CA ALA A 146 4.27 12.44 0.32
C ALA A 146 2.87 12.43 0.96
N LEU A 147 2.21 13.58 1.08
CA LEU A 147 0.82 13.67 1.56
C LEU A 147 -0.15 12.92 0.65
N ALA A 148 -0.01 13.10 -0.67
CA ALA A 148 -0.84 12.39 -1.64
C ALA A 148 -0.66 10.87 -1.55
N SER A 149 0.58 10.40 -1.46
CA SER A 149 0.92 8.99 -1.30
C SER A 149 0.32 8.39 -0.04
N VAL A 150 0.47 9.07 1.11
CA VAL A 150 -0.09 8.62 2.39
C VAL A 150 -1.61 8.62 2.37
N ALA A 151 -2.25 9.65 1.81
CA ALA A 151 -3.70 9.73 1.70
C ALA A 151 -4.25 8.57 0.83
N LEU A 152 -3.64 8.31 -0.32
CA LEU A 152 -4.01 7.20 -1.20
C LEU A 152 -3.76 5.84 -0.54
N GLY A 153 -2.67 5.70 0.22
CA GLY A 153 -2.38 4.49 0.99
C GLY A 153 -3.41 4.24 2.10
N ILE A 154 -3.89 5.28 2.76
CA ILE A 154 -5.00 5.20 3.73
C ILE A 154 -6.29 4.77 3.03
N VAL A 155 -6.63 5.37 1.89
CA VAL A 155 -7.82 4.98 1.10
C VAL A 155 -7.75 3.51 0.71
N TYR A 156 -6.60 3.04 0.23
CA TYR A 156 -6.35 1.63 -0.08
C TYR A 156 -6.59 0.73 1.13
N TYR A 157 -6.02 1.07 2.28
CA TYR A 157 -6.14 0.27 3.50
C TYR A 157 -7.59 0.22 4.02
N VAL A 158 -8.31 1.33 3.99
CA VAL A 158 -9.73 1.39 4.37
C VAL A 158 -10.58 0.59 3.40
N ALA A 159 -10.38 0.73 2.10
CA ALA A 159 -11.10 -0.03 1.07
C ALA A 159 -10.93 -1.55 1.26
N LEU A 160 -9.71 -2.00 1.52
CA LEU A 160 -9.44 -3.42 1.82
C LEU A 160 -10.07 -3.89 3.13
N SER A 161 -10.04 -3.05 4.16
CA SER A 161 -10.62 -3.39 5.46
C SER A 161 -12.14 -3.54 5.36
N SER A 162 -12.81 -2.66 4.60
CA SER A 162 -14.24 -2.74 4.32
C SER A 162 -14.61 -3.97 3.50
N SER A 163 -13.81 -4.34 2.50
CA SER A 163 -14.03 -5.59 1.74
C SER A 163 -13.93 -6.82 2.63
N LYS A 164 -13.01 -6.84 3.62
CA LYS A 164 -12.88 -7.96 4.55
C LYS A 164 -14.14 -8.14 5.42
N ILE A 165 -14.72 -7.05 5.92
CA ILE A 165 -15.95 -7.08 6.73
C ILE A 165 -17.11 -7.68 5.93
N ASN A 166 -17.25 -7.30 4.65
CA ASN A 166 -18.30 -7.84 3.78
C ASN A 166 -18.08 -9.30 3.36
N SER A 167 -16.87 -9.84 3.57
CA SER A 167 -16.49 -11.20 3.14
C SER A 167 -16.48 -12.22 4.29
N GLU A 168 -16.57 -11.81 5.55
CA GLU A 168 -16.60 -12.75 6.68
C GLU A 168 -18.02 -13.31 6.87
N PRO A 169 -18.22 -14.64 6.83
CA PRO A 169 -19.49 -15.24 7.19
C PRO A 169 -19.66 -15.14 8.71
N VAL A 170 -20.82 -14.63 9.14
CA VAL A 170 -21.30 -14.73 10.52
C VAL A 170 -21.34 -16.22 10.89
N TRP A 171 -20.56 -16.59 11.90
CA TRP A 171 -20.38 -17.90 12.52
C TRP A 171 -21.28 -19.06 12.02
N GLY A 172 -20.69 -19.97 11.26
CA GLY A 172 -21.22 -21.31 10.96
C GLY A 172 -20.04 -22.28 10.75
N PRO A 173 -20.18 -23.59 11.04
CA PRO A 173 -19.06 -24.53 11.01
C PRO A 173 -18.44 -24.61 9.61
N GLN A 174 -17.10 -24.68 9.56
CA GLN A 174 -16.29 -24.74 8.34
C GLN A 174 -16.83 -25.79 7.35
N GLN A 175 -17.48 -25.35 6.28
CA GLN A 175 -17.74 -26.18 5.12
C GLN A 175 -16.50 -26.14 4.22
N ILE A 176 -15.78 -27.26 4.23
CA ILE A 176 -14.81 -27.63 3.19
C ILE A 176 -15.54 -27.48 1.85
N GLN A 177 -15.16 -26.49 1.03
CA GLN A 177 -15.71 -26.34 -0.32
C GLN A 177 -15.16 -27.43 -1.23
N ASN A 178 -15.78 -28.61 -1.16
CA ASN A 178 -15.69 -29.58 -2.24
C ASN A 178 -16.41 -28.99 -3.45
N HIS A 179 -15.64 -28.93 -4.54
CA HIS A 179 -16.11 -28.48 -5.83
C HIS A 179 -17.25 -29.41 -6.28
N GLY A 180 -18.30 -28.82 -6.86
CA GLY A 180 -19.54 -29.50 -7.18
C GLY A 180 -19.35 -30.73 -8.05
N ILE A 181 -19.55 -31.90 -7.46
CA ILE A 181 -20.13 -33.04 -8.14
C ILE A 181 -21.57 -33.06 -7.67
N ALA A 182 -22.51 -32.99 -8.61
CA ALA A 182 -23.93 -33.15 -8.32
C ALA A 182 -24.17 -34.59 -7.84
N MET A 183 -24.07 -34.81 -6.52
CA MET A 183 -24.52 -36.04 -5.91
C MET A 183 -26.04 -35.95 -5.86
N GLY A 184 -26.73 -36.64 -6.78
CA GLY A 184 -28.17 -36.78 -6.74
C GLY A 184 -28.55 -37.38 -5.38
N GLN A 185 -29.18 -36.58 -4.52
CA GLN A 185 -29.67 -37.04 -3.23
C GLN A 185 -30.84 -37.99 -3.50
N PRO A 186 -30.75 -39.29 -3.16
CA PRO A 186 -31.92 -40.16 -3.25
C PRO A 186 -32.94 -39.69 -2.21
N VAL A 187 -34.14 -39.31 -2.66
CA VAL A 187 -35.29 -39.12 -1.78
C VAL A 187 -35.66 -40.51 -1.26
N ILE A 188 -35.32 -40.78 0.00
CA ILE A 188 -35.78 -41.99 0.69
C ILE A 188 -37.19 -41.67 1.20
N PRO A 189 -38.25 -42.33 0.68
CA PRO A 189 -39.60 -42.15 1.22
C PRO A 189 -39.65 -42.65 2.68
N PRO A 190 -40.51 -42.08 3.53
CA PRO A 190 -40.63 -42.50 4.92
C PRO A 190 -40.91 -44.01 4.99
N GLN A 191 -40.15 -44.72 5.84
CA GLN A 191 -40.38 -46.14 6.11
C GLN A 191 -41.80 -46.33 6.65
N SER A 192 -42.68 -46.80 5.78
CA SER A 192 -43.91 -47.48 6.18
C SER A 192 -43.51 -48.77 6.90
N THR A 193 -44.00 -48.95 8.13
CA THR A 193 -43.83 -50.19 8.93
C THR A 193 -44.67 -51.36 8.42
N GLN A 194 -45.23 -51.28 7.21
CA GLN A 194 -45.95 -52.40 6.59
C GLN A 194 -45.05 -53.16 5.61
N PRO A 195 -44.91 -54.49 5.75
CA PRO A 195 -44.19 -55.28 4.77
C PRO A 195 -44.88 -55.18 3.41
N VAL A 196 -44.16 -54.67 2.42
CA VAL A 196 -44.61 -54.68 1.02
C VAL A 196 -44.50 -56.10 0.51
N PHE A 197 -45.63 -56.77 0.33
CA PHE A 197 -45.68 -58.07 -0.34
C PHE A 197 -45.52 -57.86 -1.85
N VAL A 198 -44.36 -58.22 -2.38
CA VAL A 198 -44.13 -58.33 -3.82
C VAL A 198 -44.66 -59.69 -4.26
N HIS A 199 -45.51 -59.72 -5.29
CA HIS A 199 -46.06 -60.96 -5.83
C HIS A 199 -44.97 -61.76 -6.58
N GLU A 200 -44.91 -63.07 -6.32
CA GLU A 200 -43.83 -63.98 -6.74
C GLU A 200 -43.62 -64.04 -8.28
N ASP A 201 -44.63 -63.66 -9.05
CA ASP A 201 -44.59 -63.59 -10.51
C ASP A 201 -43.56 -62.58 -11.06
N THR A 202 -43.14 -61.61 -10.23
CA THR A 202 -42.18 -60.58 -10.62
C THR A 202 -40.74 -61.10 -10.66
N TYR A 203 -40.41 -62.13 -9.87
CA TYR A 203 -39.04 -62.66 -9.76
C TYR A 203 -38.66 -63.56 -10.95
N ASN A 204 -39.62 -64.32 -11.49
CA ASN A 204 -39.37 -65.25 -12.60
C ASN A 204 -39.16 -64.57 -13.97
N ARG A 205 -39.54 -63.30 -14.11
CA ARG A 205 -39.38 -62.54 -15.38
C ARG A 205 -37.94 -62.05 -15.62
N GLN A 206 -37.06 -62.09 -14.63
CA GLN A 206 -35.68 -61.58 -14.75
C GLN A 206 -34.62 -62.66 -15.00
N GLN A 207 -34.98 -63.94 -15.07
CA GLN A 207 -34.02 -65.05 -15.16
C GLN A 207 -33.83 -65.66 -16.55
N PHE A 208 -34.42 -65.09 -17.60
CA PHE A 208 -34.20 -65.59 -18.96
C PHE A 208 -33.21 -64.70 -19.72
N PRO A 209 -32.04 -65.23 -20.15
CA PRO A 209 -31.05 -64.51 -20.96
C PRO A 209 -31.53 -64.22 -22.38
#